data_AF-A0A6B1GII5-F1
#
_entry.id   AF-A0A6B1GII5-F1
#
_cell.length_a   1.000
_cell.length_b   1.000
_cell.length_c   1.000
_cell.angle_alpha   90.00
_cell.angle_beta   90.00
_cell.angle_gamma   90.00
#
_symmetry.space_group_name_H-M   'P 1'
#
loop_
_entity.id
_entity.type
_entity.pdbx_description
1 polymer ?
#
loop_
_entity_poly.entity_id
_entity_poly.type
_entity_poly.pdbx_seq_one_letter_code
_entity_poly.pdbx_strand_id
1 'polypeptide(L)'
;MASQIHWERNEDPVGIWEHRGKVALVGRGHSAQTDRRWDGVSMDKTLGAKVVEAARAAIEDAGISPDEVDGVVSSGGGQAWHISLGSQWGPLRDFFDPPYDTEDGLT
;
A
#
# COMPACT_ATOMS: atom_id res chain seq x y z
N MET A 1 -5.61 21.02 -5.01
CA MET A 1 -6.19 21.15 -3.65
C MET A 1 -6.97 19.88 -3.38
N ALA A 2 -6.39 18.91 -2.67
CA ALA A 2 -7.10 17.68 -2.32
C ALA A 2 -8.32 18.06 -1.46
N SER A 3 -9.51 17.60 -1.83
CA SER A 3 -10.71 17.79 -1.01
C SER A 3 -10.45 17.18 0.36
N GLN A 4 -10.60 17.96 1.42
CA GLN A 4 -10.51 17.46 2.80
C GLN A 4 -11.52 16.34 2.99
N ILE A 5 -11.02 15.11 3.12
CA ILE A 5 -11.87 13.97 3.44
C ILE A 5 -11.94 13.94 4.98
N HIS A 6 -13.06 14.43 5.52
CA HIS A 6 -13.32 14.60 6.96
C HIS A 6 -13.58 13.24 7.65
N TRP A 7 -12.60 12.35 7.64
CA TRP A 7 -12.62 11.10 8.40
C TRP A 7 -11.35 10.92 9.25
N GLU A 8 -10.23 11.51 8.83
CA GLU A 8 -8.98 11.42 9.58
C GLU A 8 -8.97 12.40 10.76
N ARG A 9 -8.48 11.92 11.91
CA ARG A 9 -8.17 12.78 13.05
C ARG A 9 -6.76 13.31 12.86
N ASN A 10 -6.64 14.45 12.18
CA ASN A 10 -5.37 15.10 11.87
C ASN A 10 -5.08 16.36 12.71
N GLU A 11 -5.93 16.66 13.71
CA GLU A 11 -5.74 17.78 14.63
C GLU A 11 -5.50 17.31 16.07
N ASP A 12 -4.53 17.95 16.74
CA ASP A 12 -4.18 17.66 18.12
C ASP A 12 -5.18 18.29 19.12
N PRO A 13 -5.50 17.59 20.23
CA PRO A 13 -5.00 16.27 20.59
C PRO A 13 -5.75 15.17 19.83
N VAL A 14 -5.01 14.30 19.13
CA VAL A 14 -5.58 13.14 18.42
C VAL A 14 -6.33 12.19 19.37
N GLY A 15 -6.12 12.32 20.68
CA GLY A 15 -6.94 11.73 21.72
C GLY A 15 -6.80 10.21 21.80
N ILE A 16 -7.24 9.66 22.92
CA ILE A 16 -7.25 8.22 23.14
C ILE A 16 -8.63 7.71 22.72
N TRP A 17 -8.71 6.80 21.73
CA TRP A 17 -9.99 6.22 21.33
C TRP A 17 -10.59 5.41 22.48
N GLU A 18 -11.85 5.69 22.83
CA GLU A 18 -12.59 5.05 23.93
C GLU A 18 -12.58 3.51 23.85
N HIS A 19 -12.51 2.96 22.63
CA HIS A 19 -12.49 1.51 22.38
C HIS A 19 -11.16 0.99 21.80
N ARG A 20 -10.04 1.69 22.01
CA ARG A 20 -8.75 1.19 21.52
C ARG A 20 -8.42 -0.17 22.18
N GLY A 21 -8.11 -1.15 21.34
CA GLY A 21 -7.36 -2.33 21.77
C GLY A 21 -5.89 -1.96 22.00
N LYS A 22 -5.19 -2.74 22.84
CA LYS A 22 -3.72 -2.77 22.77
C LYS A 22 -3.35 -3.62 21.56
N VAL A 23 -2.57 -3.07 20.64
CA VAL A 23 -2.16 -3.74 19.40
C VAL A 23 -0.67 -4.03 19.46
N ALA A 24 -0.27 -5.22 19.00
CA ALA A 24 1.12 -5.59 18.78
C ALA A 24 1.31 -5.96 17.30
N LEU A 25 2.43 -5.55 16.72
CA LEU A 25 2.87 -6.06 15.42
C LEU A 25 3.64 -7.35 15.69
N VAL A 26 3.07 -8.49 15.29
CA VAL A 26 3.65 -9.81 15.56
C VAL A 26 4.28 -10.46 14.33
N GLY A 27 4.00 -9.93 13.13
CA GLY A 27 4.62 -10.41 11.88
C GLY A 27 4.69 -9.31 10.83
N ARG A 28 5.69 -9.37 9.96
CA ARG A 28 5.90 -8.45 8.83
C ARG A 28 6.32 -9.21 7.59
N GLY A 29 5.74 -8.83 6.45
CA GLY A 29 6.09 -9.41 5.15
C GLY A 29 6.21 -8.37 4.05
N HIS A 30 7.08 -8.65 3.08
CA HIS A 30 7.17 -7.94 1.80
C HIS A 30 7.28 -8.97 0.69
N SER A 31 6.90 -8.58 -0.52
CA SER A 31 7.28 -9.35 -1.70
C SER A 31 8.79 -9.30 -1.89
N ALA A 32 9.39 -10.40 -2.35
CA ALA A 32 10.83 -10.47 -2.62
C ALA A 32 11.24 -9.54 -3.76
N GLN A 33 10.31 -9.24 -4.66
CA GLN A 33 10.51 -8.35 -5.79
C GLN A 33 9.55 -7.17 -5.73
N THR A 34 10.08 -5.99 -6.05
CA THR A 34 9.31 -4.78 -6.30
C THR A 34 9.41 -4.49 -7.80
N ASP A 35 8.50 -5.07 -8.57
CA ASP A 35 8.45 -4.86 -10.01
C ASP A 35 7.85 -3.48 -10.32
N ARG A 36 8.44 -2.76 -11.28
CA ARG A 36 8.01 -1.40 -11.66
C ARG A 36 6.59 -1.39 -12.22
N ARG A 37 6.24 -2.38 -13.06
CA ARG A 37 4.93 -2.54 -13.69
C ARG A 37 4.73 -3.99 -14.10
N TRP A 38 3.48 -4.45 -14.04
CA TRP A 38 3.11 -5.72 -14.67
C TRP A 38 3.10 -5.57 -16.20
N ASP A 39 3.73 -6.50 -16.90
CA ASP A 39 3.86 -6.55 -18.36
C ASP A 39 2.61 -7.08 -19.09
N GLY A 40 1.58 -7.48 -18.35
CA GLY A 40 0.36 -8.08 -18.90
C GLY A 40 0.54 -9.51 -19.37
N VAL A 41 1.71 -10.12 -19.17
CA VAL A 41 2.02 -11.48 -19.66
C VAL A 41 1.71 -12.53 -18.61
N SER A 42 2.24 -12.36 -17.39
CA SER A 42 2.20 -13.42 -16.39
C SER A 42 1.59 -12.98 -15.06
N MET A 43 0.62 -13.75 -14.57
CA MET A 43 -0.19 -13.38 -13.40
C MET A 43 0.59 -13.37 -12.08
N ASP A 44 1.70 -14.11 -11.98
CA ASP A 44 2.60 -14.14 -10.82
C ASP A 44 3.34 -12.80 -10.58
N LYS A 45 3.39 -11.94 -11.61
CA LYS A 45 3.97 -10.60 -11.52
C LYS A 45 2.95 -9.49 -11.26
N THR A 46 1.67 -9.85 -11.10
CA THR A 46 0.63 -8.86 -10.77
C THR A 46 0.81 -8.34 -9.35
N LEU A 47 0.34 -7.11 -9.10
CA LEU A 47 0.29 -6.55 -7.74
C LEU A 47 -0.43 -7.49 -6.76
N GLY A 48 -1.54 -8.10 -7.20
CA GLY A 48 -2.28 -9.09 -6.39
C GLY A 48 -1.42 -10.28 -5.98
N ALA A 49 -0.64 -10.85 -6.92
CA ALA A 49 0.27 -11.95 -6.61
C ALA A 49 1.36 -11.54 -5.61
N LYS A 50 1.93 -10.33 -5.75
CA LYS A 50 2.91 -9.79 -4.79
C LYS A 50 2.31 -9.51 -3.41
N VAL A 51 1.06 -9.05 -3.35
CA VAL A 51 0.33 -8.87 -2.08
C VAL A 51 0.13 -10.21 -1.38
N VAL A 52 -0.21 -11.27 -2.12
CA VAL A 52 -0.34 -12.63 -1.56
C VAL A 52 0.99 -13.13 -1.02
N GLU A 53 2.10 -12.90 -1.73
CA GLU A 53 3.45 -13.24 -1.26
C GLU A 53 3.78 -12.53 0.06
N ALA A 54 3.58 -11.21 0.12
CA ALA A 54 3.82 -10.41 1.31
C ALA A 54 2.95 -10.86 2.50
N ALA A 55 1.67 -11.15 2.26
CA ALA A 55 0.76 -11.63 3.29
C ALA A 55 1.20 -12.98 3.86
N ARG A 56 1.65 -13.92 3.02
CA ARG A 56 2.17 -15.22 3.47
C ARG A 56 3.41 -15.07 4.33
N ALA A 57 4.35 -14.22 3.93
CA ALA A 57 5.55 -13.93 4.72
C ALA A 57 5.20 -13.32 6.09
N ALA A 58 4.21 -12.42 6.14
CA ALA A 58 3.76 -11.82 7.40
C ALA A 58 3.09 -12.85 8.34
N ILE A 59 2.31 -13.78 7.78
CA ILE A 59 1.69 -14.89 8.53
C ILE A 59 2.76 -15.83 9.09
N GLU A 60 3.75 -16.18 8.28
CA GLU A 60 4.88 -17.02 8.69
C GLU A 60 5.70 -16.37 9.82
N ASP A 61 6.04 -15.08 9.69
CA ASP A 61 6.77 -14.32 10.71
C ASP A 61 5.98 -14.21 12.03
N ALA A 62 4.66 -14.13 11.95
CA ALA A 62 3.77 -14.15 13.11
C ALA A 62 3.64 -15.54 13.78
N GLY A 63 4.04 -16.62 13.10
CA GLY A 63 3.95 -17.99 13.61
C GLY A 63 2.51 -18.51 13.73
N ILE A 64 1.59 -18.00 12.92
CA ILE A 64 0.17 -18.40 12.90
C ILE A 64 -0.18 -19.08 11.58
N SER A 65 -1.34 -19.73 11.51
CA SER A 65 -1.91 -20.24 10.26
C SER A 65 -2.93 -19.27 9.65
N PRO A 66 -3.19 -19.34 8.32
CA PRO A 66 -4.13 -18.43 7.67
C PRO A 66 -5.57 -18.47 8.22
N ASP A 67 -6.01 -19.59 8.79
CA ASP A 67 -7.33 -19.75 9.41
C ASP A 67 -7.48 -19.03 10.77
N GLU A 68 -6.37 -18.58 11.37
CA GLU A 68 -6.37 -17.74 12.58
C GLU A 68 -6.56 -16.24 12.25
N VAL A 69 -6.66 -15.87 10.97
CA VAL A 69 -6.87 -14.48 10.53
C VAL A 69 -8.36 -14.18 10.39
N ASP A 70 -8.89 -13.35 11.31
CA ASP A 70 -10.31 -12.96 11.31
C ASP A 70 -10.69 -12.00 10.17
N GLY A 71 -9.72 -11.23 9.65
CA GLY A 71 -10.01 -10.20 8.66
C GLY A 71 -8.77 -9.66 7.98
N VAL A 72 -8.95 -9.19 6.74
CA VAL A 72 -7.90 -8.57 5.93
C VAL A 72 -8.34 -7.15 5.59
N VAL A 73 -7.50 -6.18 5.94
CA VAL A 73 -7.65 -4.79 5.51
C VAL A 73 -6.58 -4.52 4.46
N SER A 74 -7.01 -4.10 3.27
CA SER A 74 -6.12 -3.78 2.16
C SER A 74 -6.34 -2.34 1.69
N SER A 75 -5.27 -1.73 1.21
CA SER A 75 -5.33 -0.46 0.49
C SER A 75 -5.03 -0.71 -0.98
N GLY A 76 -5.66 0.02 -1.89
CA GLY A 76 -5.48 -0.15 -3.33
C GLY A 76 -4.10 0.19 -3.89
N GLY A 77 -3.05 0.27 -3.03
CA GLY A 77 -1.74 0.78 -3.41
C GLY A 77 -1.79 2.24 -3.87
N GLY A 78 -0.65 2.78 -4.32
CA GLY A 78 -0.61 4.07 -5.01
C GLY A 78 -1.55 4.05 -6.19
N GLN A 79 -2.70 4.70 -6.07
CA GLN A 79 -3.59 4.93 -7.20
C GLN A 79 -2.84 5.79 -8.23
N ALA A 80 -3.37 5.83 -9.46
CA ALA A 80 -2.92 6.78 -10.47
C ALA A 80 -2.73 8.17 -9.82
N TRP A 81 -1.68 8.89 -10.22
CA TRP A 81 -1.35 10.22 -9.69
C TRP A 81 -0.85 10.27 -8.23
N HIS A 82 -0.28 9.16 -7.72
CA HIS A 82 0.36 9.11 -6.40
C HIS A 82 -0.61 9.27 -5.21
N ILE A 83 -1.89 8.94 -5.44
CA ILE A 83 -2.94 9.03 -4.42
C ILE A 83 -3.01 7.67 -3.71
N SER A 84 -2.32 7.53 -2.59
CA SER A 84 -2.51 6.39 -1.68
C SER A 84 -3.44 6.80 -0.54
N LEU A 85 -4.00 5.81 0.16
CA LEU A 85 -4.95 5.90 1.28
C LEU A 85 -4.76 7.14 2.17
N GLY A 86 -5.44 8.24 1.82
CA GLY A 86 -5.41 9.51 2.55
C GLY A 86 -4.12 10.35 2.44
N SER A 87 -3.10 9.94 1.67
CA SER A 87 -1.84 10.69 1.59
C SER A 87 -1.17 10.62 0.22
N GLN A 88 -0.77 11.80 -0.26
CA GLN A 88 0.00 12.02 -1.47
C GLN A 88 1.47 11.65 -1.20
N TRP A 89 1.92 10.49 -1.72
CA TRP A 89 3.27 9.99 -1.44
C TRP A 89 4.38 10.67 -2.28
N GLY A 90 4.00 11.39 -3.34
CA GLY A 90 4.94 12.16 -4.15
C GLY A 90 4.29 13.42 -4.73
N PRO A 91 5.07 14.41 -5.18
CA PRO A 91 4.52 15.62 -5.79
C PRO A 91 3.57 15.25 -6.93
N LEU A 92 2.40 15.90 -6.97
CA LEU A 92 1.54 16.02 -8.15
C LEU A 92 2.31 16.91 -9.13
N ARG A 93 3.35 16.35 -9.72
CA ARG A 93 4.14 17.00 -10.75
C ARG A 93 3.82 16.30 -12.04
N ASP A 94 3.67 17.10 -13.09
CA ASP A 94 3.70 16.57 -14.44
C ASP A 94 5.00 15.78 -14.64
N PHE A 95 4.96 14.86 -15.59
CA PHE A 95 6.18 14.21 -16.03
C PHE A 95 7.21 15.27 -16.46
N PHE A 96 8.49 14.94 -16.37
CA PHE A 96 9.52 15.83 -16.92
C PHE A 96 9.34 15.94 -18.44
N ASP A 97 9.88 17.00 -19.04
CA ASP A 97 9.85 17.17 -20.50
C ASP A 97 10.39 15.91 -21.23
N PRO A 98 9.95 15.66 -22.47
CA PRO A 98 10.42 14.53 -23.27
C PRO A 98 11.95 14.38 -23.19
N PRO A 99 12.47 13.15 -23.06
CA PRO A 99 11.80 11.84 -23.21
C PRO A 99 11.15 11.27 -21.93
N TYR A 100 11.05 12.04 -20.86
CA TYR A 100 10.60 11.56 -19.56
C TYR A 100 9.10 11.79 -19.32
N ASP A 101 8.36 12.20 -20.36
CA ASP A 101 6.97 12.66 -20.35
C ASP A 101 5.95 11.51 -20.29
N THR A 102 6.43 10.27 -20.18
CA THR A 102 5.62 9.05 -20.10
C THR A 102 5.80 8.35 -18.76
N GLU A 103 4.82 7.52 -18.37
CA GLU A 103 4.97 6.62 -17.21
C GLU A 103 6.14 5.65 -17.37
N ASP A 104 6.61 5.39 -18.59
CA ASP A 104 7.70 4.47 -18.90
C ASP A 104 9.09 5.12 -18.81
N GLY A 105 9.17 6.45 -18.84
CA GLY A 105 10.43 7.18 -18.80
C GLY A 105 11.25 6.97 -20.08
N LEU A 106 12.56 6.79 -19.93
CA LEU A 106 13.47 6.48 -21.05
C LEU A 106 13.21 5.05 -21.56
N THR A 107 12.57 4.93 -22.71
CA THR A 107 12.60 3.72 -23.55
C THR A 107 13.86 3.67 -24.39
#